data_AF-A0A1R3G8Q4-F1
#
_entry.id   AF-A0A1R3G8Q4-F1
#
_cell.length_a   1.000
_cell.length_b   1.000
_cell.length_c   1.000
_cell.angle_alpha   90.00
_cell.angle_beta   90.00
_cell.angle_gamma   90.00
#
_symmetry.space_group_name_H-M   'P 1'
#
loop_
_entity.id
_entity.type
_entity.pdbx_description
1 polymer ?
#
loop_
_entity_poly.entity_id
_entity_poly.type
_entity_poly.pdbx_seq_one_letter_code
_entity_poly.pdbx_strand_id
1 'polypeptide(L)'
;MDDINRDQEEKFLTYVNAAEELIQHLKNENEKLHVEVNDLRNEVASVMSSKDNQCAEYQKLLIEENEKYKALSEEVTRLQNLQQEEYVKGGKGDTITEISPGSAQVASEKVSGCSTRKRSRNSATETEDDIVTPPLADHNIAMPECCKGSLDANATASGTCLFQALIECLVGMKISTVDQTEGQCISALHQSSGYSFSLTWIKKAAGEESELLYRASSLGTFERVAPEWMRDVIMFSTNMCPTFFERVARVIKLHC
;
A
#
# COMPACT_ATOMS: atom_id res chain seq x y z
N MET A 1 3.52 75.92 -32.16
CA MET A 1 2.85 75.32 -30.99
C MET A 1 1.94 74.18 -31.44
N ASP A 2 1.20 74.38 -32.52
CA ASP A 2 0.25 73.39 -33.06
C ASP A 2 0.86 72.07 -33.56
N ASP A 3 2.08 72.10 -34.12
CA ASP A 3 2.74 70.87 -34.61
C ASP A 3 3.14 69.90 -33.48
N ILE A 4 3.52 70.43 -32.31
CA ILE A 4 3.86 69.62 -31.13
C ILE A 4 2.61 68.94 -30.57
N ASN A 5 1.46 69.65 -30.59
CA ASN A 5 0.19 69.08 -30.14
C ASN A 5 -0.27 67.93 -31.07
N ARG A 6 -0.07 68.10 -32.38
CA ARG A 6 -0.41 67.08 -33.39
C ARG A 6 0.42 65.79 -33.25
N ASP A 7 1.74 65.93 -33.04
CA ASP A 7 2.63 64.78 -32.82
C ASP A 7 2.31 64.02 -31.52
N GLN A 8 1.87 64.73 -30.48
CA GLN A 8 1.39 64.10 -29.25
C GLN A 8 0.09 63.33 -29.49
N GLU A 9 -0.89 63.91 -30.18
CA GLU A 9 -2.15 63.24 -30.54
C GLU A 9 -1.91 61.95 -31.34
N GLU A 10 -0.98 61.96 -32.31
CA GLU A 10 -0.62 60.77 -33.09
C GLU A 10 0.00 59.65 -32.23
N LYS A 11 0.86 60.02 -31.28
CA LYS A 11 1.44 59.07 -30.31
C LYS A 11 0.39 58.46 -29.39
N PHE A 12 -0.55 59.27 -28.89
CA PHE A 12 -1.67 58.77 -28.09
C PHE A 12 -2.53 57.81 -28.89
N LEU A 13 -2.85 58.14 -30.14
CA LEU A 13 -3.65 57.28 -31.00
C LEU A 13 -2.95 55.94 -31.28
N THR A 14 -1.63 55.96 -31.52
CA THR A 14 -0.83 54.74 -31.71
C THR A 14 -0.84 53.87 -30.47
N TYR A 15 -0.68 54.45 -29.29
CA TYR A 15 -0.71 53.72 -28.02
C TYR A 15 -2.10 53.12 -27.76
N VAL A 16 -3.16 53.90 -27.98
CA VAL A 16 -4.55 53.45 -27.81
C VAL A 16 -4.84 52.28 -28.75
N ASN A 17 -4.48 52.39 -30.04
CA ASN A 17 -4.66 51.31 -31.00
C ASN A 17 -3.92 50.04 -30.58
N ALA A 18 -2.66 50.14 -30.17
CA ALA A 18 -1.89 48.99 -29.70
C ALA A 18 -2.50 48.34 -28.44
N ALA A 19 -3.02 49.15 -27.51
CA ALA A 19 -3.71 48.66 -26.33
C ALA A 19 -5.03 47.96 -26.68
N GLU A 20 -5.81 48.50 -27.61
CA GLU A 20 -7.06 47.92 -28.09
C GLU A 20 -6.83 46.58 -28.80
N GLU A 21 -5.80 46.48 -29.65
CA GLU A 21 -5.39 45.22 -30.29
C GLU A 21 -5.04 44.14 -29.26
N LEU A 22 -4.26 44.49 -28.22
CA LEU A 22 -3.91 43.56 -27.15
C LEU A 22 -5.14 43.11 -26.36
N ILE A 23 -6.04 44.03 -26.02
CA ILE A 23 -7.29 43.71 -25.33
C ILE A 23 -8.12 42.73 -26.16
N GLN A 24 -8.22 42.97 -27.47
CA GLN A 24 -8.99 42.11 -28.36
C GLN A 24 -8.35 40.72 -28.49
N HIS A 25 -7.01 40.64 -28.61
CA HIS A 25 -6.29 39.38 -28.62
C HIS A 25 -6.56 38.57 -27.35
N LEU A 26 -6.39 39.19 -26.17
CA LEU A 26 -6.61 38.54 -24.88
C LEU A 26 -8.07 38.09 -24.71
N LYS A 27 -9.05 38.87 -25.18
CA LYS A 27 -10.47 38.45 -25.17
C LYS A 27 -10.70 37.21 -26.02
N ASN A 28 -10.17 37.19 -27.24
CA ASN A 28 -10.33 36.05 -28.15
C ASN A 28 -9.66 34.79 -27.59
N GLU A 29 -8.47 34.95 -27.00
CA GLU A 29 -7.73 33.83 -26.38
C GLU A 29 -8.45 33.30 -25.14
N ASN A 30 -9.03 34.18 -24.32
CA ASN A 30 -9.82 33.79 -23.16
C ASN A 30 -11.09 33.03 -23.57
N GLU A 31 -11.81 33.49 -24.60
CA GLU A 31 -12.97 32.77 -25.15
C GLU A 31 -12.57 31.38 -25.66
N LYS A 32 -11.47 31.30 -26.42
CA LYS A 32 -10.93 30.01 -26.91
C LYS A 32 -10.59 29.06 -25.76
N LEU A 33 -9.87 29.55 -24.75
CA LEU A 33 -9.54 28.76 -23.56
C LEU A 33 -10.79 28.31 -22.81
N HIS A 34 -11.83 29.13 -22.77
CA HIS A 34 -13.08 28.78 -22.11
C HIS A 34 -13.80 27.62 -22.82
N VAL A 35 -13.82 27.64 -24.15
CA VAL A 35 -14.34 26.52 -24.97
C VAL A 35 -13.55 25.24 -24.71
N GLU A 36 -12.22 25.31 -24.75
CA GLU A 36 -11.35 24.13 -24.55
C GLU A 36 -11.50 23.53 -23.14
N VAL A 37 -11.59 24.37 -22.10
CA VAL A 37 -11.85 23.92 -20.73
C VAL A 37 -13.21 23.23 -20.62
N ASN A 38 -14.24 23.75 -21.31
CA ASN A 38 -15.56 23.14 -21.28
C ASN A 38 -15.58 21.79 -22.01
N ASP A 39 -14.89 21.67 -23.14
CA ASP A 39 -14.76 20.41 -23.88
C ASP A 39 -14.01 19.35 -23.06
N LEU A 40 -12.87 19.71 -22.47
CA LEU A 40 -12.12 18.82 -21.57
C LEU A 40 -12.95 18.38 -20.37
N ARG A 41 -13.74 19.30 -19.80
CA ARG A 41 -14.65 18.97 -18.68
C ARG A 41 -15.70 17.94 -19.10
N ASN A 42 -16.25 18.07 -20.30
CA ASN A 42 -17.21 17.11 -20.85
C ASN A 42 -16.56 15.75 -21.12
N GLU A 43 -15.34 15.74 -21.65
CA GLU A 43 -14.58 14.50 -21.87
C GLU A 43 -14.30 13.77 -20.54
N VAL A 44 -13.85 14.50 -19.51
CA VAL A 44 -13.64 13.94 -18.16
C VAL A 44 -14.92 13.35 -17.60
N ALA A 45 -16.05 14.06 -17.71
CA ALA A 45 -17.35 13.55 -17.25
C ALA A 45 -17.76 12.27 -18.01
N SER A 46 -17.51 12.21 -19.32
CA SER A 46 -17.77 11.02 -20.15
C SER A 46 -16.92 9.83 -19.74
N VAL A 47 -15.61 10.03 -19.56
CA VAL A 47 -14.68 8.97 -19.12
C VAL A 47 -15.03 8.46 -17.73
N MET A 48 -15.35 9.36 -16.80
CA MET A 48 -15.79 8.98 -15.46
C MET A 48 -17.07 8.13 -15.51
N SER A 49 -18.08 8.56 -16.25
CA SER A 49 -19.34 7.81 -16.41
C SER A 49 -19.11 6.43 -17.03
N SER A 50 -18.27 6.35 -18.07
CA SER A 50 -17.92 5.07 -18.71
C SER A 50 -17.22 4.12 -17.72
N LYS A 51 -16.27 4.63 -16.94
CA LYS A 51 -15.55 3.85 -15.92
C LYS A 51 -16.47 3.39 -14.79
N ASP A 52 -17.36 4.26 -14.31
CA ASP A 52 -18.32 3.91 -13.26
C ASP A 52 -19.26 2.78 -13.71
N ASN A 53 -19.72 2.81 -14.96
CA ASN A 53 -20.49 1.73 -15.56
C ASN A 53 -19.69 0.42 -15.62
N GLN A 54 -18.41 0.46 -16.01
CA GLN A 54 -17.55 -0.74 -15.99
C GLN A 54 -17.38 -1.30 -14.57
N CYS A 55 -17.15 -0.43 -13.58
CA CYS A 55 -17.05 -0.87 -12.18
C CYS A 55 -18.34 -1.56 -11.71
N ALA A 56 -19.51 -1.04 -12.07
CA ALA A 56 -20.79 -1.67 -11.74
C ALA A 56 -20.95 -3.05 -12.39
N GLU A 57 -20.57 -3.20 -13.66
CA GLU A 57 -20.62 -4.49 -14.36
C GLU A 57 -19.67 -5.53 -13.74
N TYR A 58 -18.43 -5.13 -13.42
CA TYR A 58 -17.47 -6.03 -12.74
C TYR A 58 -17.97 -6.45 -11.36
N GLN A 59 -18.54 -5.52 -10.59
CA GLN A 59 -19.10 -5.83 -9.29
C GLN A 59 -20.26 -6.83 -9.39
N LYS A 60 -21.14 -6.66 -10.37
CA LYS A 60 -22.24 -7.59 -10.65
C LYS A 60 -21.74 -8.98 -11.00
N LEU A 61 -20.80 -9.08 -11.96
CA LEU A 61 -20.20 -10.37 -12.36
C LEU A 61 -19.51 -11.09 -11.19
N LEU A 62 -18.82 -10.34 -10.34
CA LEU A 62 -18.15 -10.91 -9.17
C LEU A 62 -19.15 -11.53 -8.19
N ILE A 63 -20.29 -10.87 -7.96
CA ILE A 63 -21.36 -11.39 -7.10
C ILE A 63 -21.95 -12.67 -7.70
N GLU A 64 -22.29 -12.66 -9.00
CA GLU A 64 -22.83 -13.84 -9.70
C GLU A 64 -21.86 -15.04 -9.64
N GLU A 65 -20.57 -14.81 -9.82
CA GLU A 65 -19.58 -15.89 -9.79
C GLU A 65 -19.39 -16.45 -8.37
N ASN A 66 -19.48 -15.60 -7.34
CA ASN A 66 -19.42 -16.02 -5.95
C ASN A 66 -20.63 -16.89 -5.56
N GLU A 67 -21.83 -16.52 -6.05
CA GLU A 67 -23.04 -17.32 -5.88
C GLU A 67 -22.92 -18.69 -6.56
N LYS A 68 -22.36 -18.75 -7.78
CA LYS A 68 -22.07 -20.02 -8.47
C LYS A 68 -21.06 -20.86 -7.70
N TYR A 69 -19.98 -20.27 -7.20
CA TYR A 69 -18.98 -20.97 -6.39
C TYR A 69 -19.61 -21.57 -5.14
N LYS A 70 -20.50 -20.83 -4.48
CA LYS A 70 -21.25 -21.31 -3.31
C LYS A 70 -22.13 -22.51 -3.67
N ALA A 71 -22.94 -22.40 -4.72
CA ALA A 71 -23.79 -23.50 -5.18
C ALA A 71 -22.97 -24.75 -5.57
N LEU A 72 -21.83 -24.54 -6.23
CA LEU A 72 -20.89 -25.61 -6.58
C LEU A 72 -20.31 -26.29 -5.33
N SER A 73 -19.91 -25.51 -4.33
CA SER A 73 -19.39 -26.03 -3.06
C SER A 73 -20.44 -26.83 -2.29
N GLU A 74 -21.70 -26.38 -2.28
CA GLU A 74 -22.81 -27.10 -1.66
C GLU A 74 -23.04 -28.45 -2.35
N GLU A 75 -23.01 -28.48 -3.68
CA GLU A 75 -23.17 -29.70 -4.46
C GLU A 75 -22.01 -30.68 -4.28
N VAL A 76 -20.76 -30.20 -4.25
CA VAL A 76 -19.59 -31.04 -3.94
C VAL A 76 -19.72 -31.68 -2.55
N THR A 77 -20.14 -30.90 -1.56
CA THR A 77 -20.38 -31.40 -0.20
C THR A 77 -21.50 -32.45 -0.19
N ARG A 78 -22.58 -32.21 -0.92
CA ARG A 78 -23.70 -33.16 -1.07
C ARG A 78 -23.23 -34.49 -1.68
N LEU A 79 -22.40 -34.45 -2.72
CA LEU A 79 -21.86 -35.64 -3.38
C LEU A 79 -20.90 -36.42 -2.46
N GLN A 80 -20.04 -35.73 -1.71
CA GLN A 80 -19.15 -36.37 -0.74
C GLN A 80 -19.94 -37.11 0.35
N ASN A 81 -21.02 -36.51 0.86
CA ASN A 81 -21.89 -37.14 1.85
C ASN A 81 -22.57 -38.41 1.31
N LEU A 82 -23.02 -38.42 0.04
CA LEU A 82 -23.58 -39.61 -0.59
C LEU A 82 -22.57 -40.77 -0.70
N GLN A 83 -21.32 -40.47 -1.12
CA GLN A 83 -20.27 -41.48 -1.19
C GLN A 83 -19.93 -42.08 0.18
N GLN A 84 -20.01 -41.27 1.24
CA GLN A 84 -19.77 -41.73 2.60
C GLN A 84 -20.93 -42.57 3.14
N GLU A 85 -22.18 -42.27 2.80
CA GLU A 85 -23.35 -43.10 3.13
C GLU A 85 -23.36 -44.46 2.41
N GLU A 86 -22.87 -44.53 1.17
CA GLU A 86 -22.75 -45.78 0.40
C GLU A 86 -21.68 -46.71 1.01
N TYR A 87 -20.62 -46.14 1.60
CA TYR A 87 -19.54 -46.90 2.28
C TYR A 87 -19.95 -47.45 3.66
N VAL A 88 -20.96 -46.90 4.32
CA VAL A 88 -21.39 -47.31 5.68
C VAL A 88 -22.49 -48.39 5.66
N LYS A 89 -23.21 -48.58 4.54
CA LYS A 89 -24.29 -49.61 4.42
C LYS A 89 -23.85 -50.95 3.82
N GLY A 90 -22.62 -51.08 3.33
CA GLY A 90 -22.09 -52.32 2.74
C GLY A 90 -21.31 -53.19 3.73
N GLY A 91 -21.96 -53.66 4.80
CA GLY A 91 -21.30 -54.41 5.88
C GLY A 91 -21.90 -55.77 6.18
N LYS A 92 -22.21 -56.59 5.17
CA LYS A 92 -22.39 -58.04 5.32
C LYS A 92 -22.16 -58.74 3.97
N GLY A 93 -21.04 -59.45 3.84
CA GLY A 93 -20.79 -60.33 2.69
C GLY A 93 -19.34 -60.39 2.27
N ASP A 94 -18.64 -61.37 2.85
CA ASP A 94 -17.56 -62.19 2.29
C ASP A 94 -16.48 -61.57 1.40
N THR A 95 -15.28 -61.58 1.98
CA THR A 95 -13.98 -61.50 1.32
C THR A 95 -13.86 -62.51 0.18
N ILE A 96 -13.90 -62.03 -1.06
CA ILE A 96 -13.22 -62.69 -2.19
C ILE A 96 -12.18 -61.72 -2.76
N THR A 97 -10.96 -62.22 -2.71
CA THR A 97 -9.70 -61.73 -3.25
C THR A 97 -9.79 -61.29 -4.71
N GLU A 98 -9.21 -60.14 -5.05
CA GLU A 98 -8.49 -59.95 -6.32
C GLU A 98 -7.38 -58.91 -6.19
N ILE A 99 -6.35 -59.08 -7.01
CA ILE A 99 -4.91 -58.89 -6.74
C ILE A 99 -4.35 -57.68 -7.50
N SER A 100 -3.23 -57.10 -7.00
CA SER A 100 -1.98 -56.76 -7.73
C SER A 100 -1.41 -55.35 -7.43
N PRO A 101 -0.09 -55.06 -7.62
CA PRO A 101 1.10 -55.69 -7.01
C PRO A 101 2.10 -54.64 -6.42
N GLY A 102 3.01 -55.04 -5.52
CA GLY A 102 4.05 -54.14 -4.99
C GLY A 102 5.26 -54.83 -4.34
N SER A 103 6.32 -54.97 -5.12
CA SER A 103 7.76 -55.09 -4.79
C SER A 103 8.28 -56.17 -3.82
N ALA A 104 8.89 -57.20 -4.43
CA ALA A 104 10.14 -57.91 -4.11
C ALA A 104 10.68 -57.91 -2.66
N GLN A 105 10.75 -59.13 -2.08
CA GLN A 105 11.74 -59.51 -1.08
C GLN A 105 12.80 -60.42 -1.70
N VAL A 106 14.06 -60.27 -1.27
CA VAL A 106 15.13 -61.25 -1.46
C VAL A 106 15.65 -61.66 -0.07
N ALA A 107 16.05 -62.92 0.02
CA ALA A 107 16.05 -63.77 1.19
C ALA A 107 17.27 -63.68 2.14
N SER A 108 17.04 -64.22 3.36
CA SER A 108 17.88 -65.12 4.17
C SER A 108 19.30 -64.68 4.59
N GLU A 109 19.59 -64.63 5.90
CA GLU A 109 20.21 -65.74 6.68
C GLU A 109 20.51 -65.29 8.13
N LYS A 110 20.62 -66.26 9.05
CA LYS A 110 20.74 -66.11 10.52
C LYS A 110 22.12 -65.58 10.95
N VAL A 111 22.23 -65.00 12.17
CA VAL A 111 23.08 -65.48 13.30
C VAL A 111 23.17 -64.45 14.45
N SER A 112 22.93 -64.99 15.66
CA SER A 112 23.32 -64.63 17.03
C SER A 112 23.79 -63.22 17.44
N GLY A 113 23.31 -62.78 18.61
CA GLY A 113 24.07 -61.91 19.51
C GLY A 113 23.23 -61.18 20.54
N CYS A 114 23.47 -61.45 21.83
CA CYS A 114 22.72 -61.00 22.99
C CYS A 114 23.34 -59.74 23.65
N SER A 115 22.52 -58.99 24.43
CA SER A 115 22.89 -58.14 25.59
C SER A 115 23.60 -56.80 25.31
N THR A 116 23.39 -55.69 26.04
CA THR A 116 22.88 -55.41 27.39
C THR A 116 22.37 -53.95 27.49
N ARG A 117 21.41 -53.72 28.39
CA ARG A 117 21.04 -52.40 28.95
C ARG A 117 22.24 -51.66 29.54
N LYS A 118 22.24 -50.32 29.50
CA LYS A 118 22.60 -49.47 30.67
C LYS A 118 22.16 -48.00 30.52
N ARG A 119 21.73 -47.47 31.66
CA ARG A 119 21.15 -46.14 31.97
C ARG A 119 22.21 -45.36 32.78
N SER A 120 22.41 -44.06 32.55
CA SER A 120 23.05 -43.10 33.48
C SER A 120 22.93 -41.67 32.93
N ARG A 121 22.09 -40.77 33.44
CA ARG A 121 22.13 -39.87 34.63
C ARG A 121 23.11 -38.69 34.57
N ASN A 122 22.53 -37.52 34.82
CA ASN A 122 22.96 -36.12 34.73
C ASN A 122 24.01 -35.71 35.79
N SER A 123 24.70 -34.58 35.57
CA SER A 123 25.30 -33.76 36.63
C SER A 123 25.40 -32.29 36.23
N ALA A 124 24.96 -31.42 37.14
CA ALA A 124 25.08 -29.95 37.14
C ALA A 124 26.10 -29.50 38.23
N THR A 125 26.64 -28.29 38.08
CA THR A 125 27.29 -27.36 39.06
C THR A 125 27.97 -26.26 38.21
N GLU A 126 27.59 -24.97 38.16
CA GLU A 126 27.44 -23.84 39.11
C GLU A 126 28.68 -22.94 39.25
N THR A 127 28.40 -21.61 39.26
CA THR A 127 29.22 -20.40 39.53
C THR A 127 30.24 -19.94 38.48
N GLU A 128 30.51 -18.66 38.21
CA GLU A 128 29.87 -17.32 38.28
C GLU A 128 31.01 -16.37 37.82
N ASP A 129 30.79 -15.44 36.88
CA ASP A 129 31.40 -14.09 36.96
C ASP A 129 30.81 -13.11 35.94
N ASP A 130 30.54 -11.92 36.46
CA ASP A 130 29.80 -10.77 35.95
C ASP A 130 30.41 -10.10 34.71
N ILE A 131 29.57 -9.73 33.72
CA ILE A 131 29.42 -8.33 33.25
C ILE A 131 27.95 -8.11 32.87
N VAL A 132 27.25 -7.38 33.74
CA VAL A 132 25.88 -6.88 33.56
C VAL A 132 25.83 -5.83 32.45
N THR A 133 25.12 -6.11 31.37
CA THR A 133 24.57 -5.09 30.46
C THR A 133 23.07 -5.01 30.74
N PRO A 134 22.46 -3.82 30.92
CA PRO A 134 21.04 -3.73 31.29
C PRO A 134 20.16 -4.33 30.19
N PRO A 135 19.16 -5.18 30.52
CA PRO A 135 18.18 -5.65 29.54
C PRO A 135 17.31 -4.47 29.14
N LEU A 136 17.46 -4.00 27.91
CA LEU A 136 16.44 -3.18 27.26
C LEU A 136 15.16 -4.00 27.23
N ALA A 137 14.10 -3.41 27.80
CA ALA A 137 12.81 -4.01 28.00
C ALA A 137 12.34 -4.76 26.73
N ASP A 138 12.11 -6.05 26.91
CA ASP A 138 11.54 -6.96 25.94
C ASP A 138 10.06 -6.62 25.74
N HIS A 139 9.80 -5.56 24.99
CA HIS A 139 8.50 -5.36 24.36
C HIS A 139 8.44 -6.30 23.17
N ASN A 140 8.12 -7.57 23.43
CA ASN A 140 7.61 -8.52 22.46
C ASN A 140 6.27 -8.01 21.90
N ILE A 141 6.32 -6.94 21.11
CA ILE A 141 5.27 -6.63 20.16
C ILE A 141 5.40 -7.76 19.14
N ALA A 142 4.38 -8.63 19.10
CA ALA A 142 4.29 -9.70 18.12
C ALA A 142 4.43 -9.08 16.72
N MET A 143 5.65 -9.11 16.19
CA MET A 143 5.95 -8.50 14.91
C MET A 143 5.15 -9.27 13.85
N PRO A 144 4.39 -8.58 12.98
CA PRO A 144 3.62 -9.24 11.93
C PRO A 144 4.54 -10.15 11.10
N GLU A 145 4.03 -11.29 10.61
CA GLU A 145 4.82 -12.23 9.81
C GLU A 145 5.46 -11.58 8.58
N CYS A 146 4.83 -10.54 8.02
CA CYS A 146 5.38 -9.78 6.88
C CYS A 146 6.69 -9.04 7.19
N CYS A 147 6.99 -8.83 8.47
CA CYS A 147 8.23 -8.20 8.94
C CYS A 147 9.18 -9.21 9.61
N LYS A 148 8.79 -10.50 9.71
CA LYS A 148 9.66 -11.58 10.18
C LYS A 148 10.56 -12.06 9.04
N GLY A 149 11.73 -11.45 8.91
CA GLY A 149 12.78 -11.91 8.00
C GLY A 149 13.37 -10.76 7.17
N SER A 150 14.59 -10.35 7.54
CA SER A 150 15.45 -9.53 6.68
C SER A 150 15.88 -10.36 5.47
N LEU A 151 15.89 -9.77 4.27
CA LEU A 151 16.43 -10.42 3.07
C LEU A 151 17.96 -10.64 3.18
N ASP A 152 18.63 -9.95 4.11
CA ASP A 152 20.08 -10.00 4.29
C ASP A 152 20.45 -10.43 5.70
N ALA A 153 21.34 -11.43 5.79
CA ALA A 153 21.83 -12.04 7.02
C ALA A 153 22.75 -11.14 7.87
N ASN A 154 22.79 -9.82 7.61
CA ASN A 154 23.66 -8.87 8.32
C ASN A 154 23.01 -7.52 8.67
N ALA A 155 21.68 -7.43 8.68
CA ALA A 155 20.99 -6.19 9.02
C ALA A 155 20.89 -6.00 10.54
N THR A 156 21.65 -5.06 11.07
CA THR A 156 21.35 -4.35 12.34
C THR A 156 19.88 -3.99 12.40
N ALA A 157 19.17 -4.45 13.44
CA ALA A 157 17.87 -4.08 14.05
C ALA A 157 16.78 -3.24 13.31
N SER A 158 16.92 -2.95 12.02
CA SER A 158 16.09 -2.04 11.23
C SER A 158 16.17 -2.45 9.76
N GLY A 159 15.76 -3.70 9.49
CA GLY A 159 15.57 -4.19 8.12
C GLY A 159 14.17 -3.80 7.63
N THR A 160 14.10 -3.17 6.46
CA THR A 160 12.84 -2.85 5.75
C THR A 160 12.03 -4.13 5.56
N CYS A 161 10.80 -4.14 6.07
CA CYS A 161 9.87 -5.27 5.99
C CYS A 161 9.24 -5.38 4.59
N LEU A 162 8.81 -6.58 4.12
CA LEU A 162 8.24 -6.76 2.76
C LEU A 162 7.05 -5.82 2.50
N PHE A 163 6.24 -5.62 3.53
CA PHE A 163 5.11 -4.68 3.47
C PHE A 163 5.58 -3.24 3.30
N GLN A 164 6.63 -2.83 4.03
CA GLN A 164 7.21 -1.50 3.87
C GLN A 164 7.75 -1.31 2.45
N ALA A 165 8.48 -2.29 1.90
CA ALA A 165 8.95 -2.23 0.52
C ALA A 165 7.81 -2.08 -0.51
N LEU A 166 6.69 -2.80 -0.32
CA LEU A 166 5.51 -2.67 -1.17
C LEU A 166 4.90 -1.26 -1.09
N ILE A 167 4.73 -0.71 0.12
CA ILE A 167 4.17 0.63 0.29
C ILE A 167 5.12 1.68 -0.29
N GLU A 168 6.43 1.55 -0.10
CA GLU A 168 7.42 2.43 -0.70
C GLU A 168 7.32 2.44 -2.24
N CYS A 169 7.12 1.26 -2.85
CA CYS A 169 6.88 1.14 -4.29
C CYS A 169 5.56 1.81 -4.73
N LEU A 170 4.47 1.64 -3.98
CA LEU A 170 3.16 2.20 -4.32
C LEU A 170 3.13 3.74 -4.24
N VAL A 171 3.78 4.30 -3.22
CA VAL A 171 3.83 5.74 -2.98
C VAL A 171 4.97 6.41 -3.78
N GLY A 172 5.97 5.64 -4.19
CA GLY A 172 7.18 6.16 -4.84
C GLY A 172 8.08 6.93 -3.87
N MET A 173 8.04 6.60 -2.58
CA MET A 173 8.79 7.29 -1.53
C MET A 173 9.41 6.27 -0.57
N LYS A 174 10.55 6.61 0.02
CA LYS A 174 11.08 5.86 1.16
C LYS A 174 10.29 6.19 2.42
N ILE A 175 9.97 5.19 3.21
CA ILE A 175 9.20 5.34 4.43
C ILE A 175 10.03 4.83 5.60
N SER A 176 10.02 5.53 6.72
CA SER A 176 10.65 5.10 7.96
C SER A 176 9.70 5.32 9.12
N THR A 177 9.65 4.37 10.04
CA THR A 177 8.97 4.54 11.33
C THR A 177 9.84 5.36 12.25
N VAL A 178 9.28 6.39 12.88
CA VAL A 178 9.95 7.20 13.88
C VAL A 178 9.16 7.10 15.17
N ASP A 179 9.79 6.60 16.22
CA ASP A 179 9.21 6.64 17.55
C ASP A 179 9.38 8.04 18.11
N GLN A 180 8.31 8.83 18.07
CA GLN A 180 8.25 10.13 18.72
C GLN A 180 7.52 10.01 20.06
N THR A 181 7.90 10.87 21.02
CA THR A 181 7.27 10.96 22.34
C THR A 181 5.76 11.30 22.28
N GLU A 182 5.27 11.78 21.14
CA GLU A 182 3.88 12.23 20.92
C GLU A 182 2.98 11.20 20.22
N GLY A 183 3.50 10.04 19.81
CA GLY A 183 2.71 8.99 19.16
C GLY A 183 3.44 8.23 18.07
N GLN A 184 2.75 7.26 17.47
CA GLN A 184 3.25 6.52 16.31
C GLN A 184 3.36 7.48 15.12
N CYS A 185 4.54 7.57 14.52
CA CYS A 185 4.83 8.47 13.41
C CYS A 185 5.54 7.73 12.28
N ILE A 186 5.19 8.07 11.05
CA ILE A 186 5.97 7.71 9.86
C ILE A 186 6.58 8.95 9.24
N SER A 187 7.77 8.81 8.70
CA SER A 187 8.41 9.82 7.85
C SER A 187 8.51 9.28 6.43
N ALA A 188 8.25 10.13 5.46
CA ALA A 188 8.34 9.83 4.04
C ALA A 188 9.35 10.75 3.35
N LEU A 189 10.14 10.20 2.44
CA LEU A 189 11.15 10.92 1.65
C LEU A 189 11.07 10.53 0.18
N HIS A 190 10.82 11.52 -0.67
CA HIS A 190 10.97 11.41 -2.11
C HIS A 190 12.43 11.71 -2.50
N GLN A 191 13.18 10.67 -2.87
CA GLN A 191 14.64 10.76 -2.97
C GLN A 191 15.15 11.72 -4.06
N SER A 192 14.43 11.83 -5.19
CA SER A 192 14.89 12.64 -6.32
C SER A 192 14.64 14.14 -6.12
N SER A 193 13.51 14.52 -5.52
CA SER A 193 13.22 15.94 -5.25
C SER A 193 13.73 16.41 -3.89
N GLY A 194 14.06 15.50 -2.97
CA GLY A 194 14.38 15.83 -1.58
C GLY A 194 13.16 16.25 -0.74
N TYR A 195 11.96 16.14 -1.29
CA TYR A 195 10.72 16.40 -0.56
C TYR A 195 10.52 15.37 0.55
N SER A 196 10.29 15.82 1.78
CA SER A 196 10.08 14.96 2.93
C SER A 196 9.09 15.53 3.92
N PHE A 197 8.36 14.65 4.58
CA PHE A 197 7.34 14.99 5.56
C PHE A 197 7.13 13.87 6.57
N SER A 198 6.45 14.18 7.66
CA SER A 198 6.01 13.22 8.68
C SER A 198 4.50 13.18 8.80
N LEU A 199 3.95 12.00 9.05
CA LEU A 199 2.55 11.76 9.42
C LEU A 199 2.49 11.14 10.83
N THR A 200 1.85 11.83 11.75
CA THR A 200 1.70 11.40 13.14
C THR A 200 0.25 11.07 13.45
N TRP A 201 0.00 9.91 14.07
CA TRP A 201 -1.33 9.53 14.51
C TRP A 201 -1.66 10.23 15.83
N ILE A 202 -2.70 11.05 15.80
CA ILE A 202 -3.24 11.72 16.98
C ILE A 202 -4.41 10.88 17.49
N LYS A 203 -4.22 10.29 18.68
CA LYS A 203 -5.29 9.54 19.36
C LYS A 203 -6.30 10.52 19.93
N LYS A 204 -7.56 10.36 19.56
CA LYS A 204 -8.69 11.10 20.12
C LYS A 204 -9.36 10.32 21.25
N ALA A 205 -10.25 11.00 21.99
CA ALA A 205 -10.99 10.39 23.10
C ALA A 205 -11.85 9.21 22.61
N ALA A 206 -12.25 8.33 23.53
CA ALA A 206 -12.97 7.10 23.20
C ALA A 206 -14.28 7.39 22.44
N GLY A 207 -14.32 7.01 21.16
CA GLY A 207 -15.48 7.17 20.27
C GLY A 207 -15.24 8.08 19.05
N GLU A 208 -14.14 8.82 19.00
CA GLU A 208 -13.79 9.67 17.86
C GLU A 208 -12.84 8.96 16.88
N GLU A 209 -12.96 9.27 15.57
CA GLU A 209 -12.04 8.77 14.55
C GLU A 209 -10.61 9.26 14.80
N SER A 210 -9.61 8.44 14.49
CA SER A 210 -8.21 8.84 14.57
C SER A 210 -7.88 9.88 13.50
N GLU A 211 -7.06 10.86 13.86
CA GLU A 211 -6.60 11.89 12.92
C GLU A 211 -5.10 11.74 12.64
N LEU A 212 -4.72 12.16 11.44
CA LEU A 212 -3.35 12.24 10.97
C LEU A 212 -2.92 13.70 10.93
N LEU A 213 -1.80 13.98 11.60
CA LEU A 213 -1.11 15.26 11.54
C LEU A 213 0.02 15.16 10.52
N TYR A 214 -0.05 15.97 9.47
CA TYR A 214 1.01 16.15 8.50
C TYR A 214 1.90 17.33 8.89
N ARG A 215 3.21 17.14 8.71
CA ARG A 215 4.21 18.19 8.84
C ARG A 215 5.25 18.04 7.75
N ALA A 216 5.43 19.07 6.93
CA ALA A 216 6.55 19.14 6.00
C ALA A 216 7.87 19.22 6.76
N SER A 217 8.82 18.36 6.42
CA SER A 217 10.20 18.41 6.95
C SER A 217 11.10 19.18 6.00
N SER A 218 10.96 18.96 4.69
CA SER A 218 11.61 19.73 3.64
C SER A 218 10.76 19.72 2.38
N LEU A 219 10.64 20.87 1.71
CA LEU A 219 9.97 20.96 0.41
C LEU A 219 10.87 20.49 -0.74
N GLY A 220 12.18 20.37 -0.50
CA GLY A 220 13.16 20.02 -1.54
C GLY A 220 13.07 20.97 -2.74
N THR A 221 13.09 20.42 -3.94
CA THR A 221 12.97 21.21 -5.18
C THR A 221 11.59 21.86 -5.37
N PHE A 222 10.58 21.51 -4.57
CA PHE A 222 9.24 22.07 -4.68
C PHE A 222 9.05 23.42 -3.97
N GLU A 223 10.08 23.99 -3.34
CA GLU A 223 9.97 25.26 -2.58
C GLU A 223 9.25 26.40 -3.32
N ARG A 224 9.33 26.49 -4.65
CA ARG A 224 8.69 27.57 -5.42
C ARG A 224 7.33 27.20 -6.02
N VAL A 225 7.03 25.91 -6.10
CA VAL A 225 5.86 25.37 -6.80
C VAL A 225 4.89 24.63 -5.88
N ALA A 226 5.30 24.32 -4.65
CA ALA A 226 4.47 23.62 -3.69
C ALA A 226 3.23 24.45 -3.33
N PRO A 227 2.04 23.85 -3.35
CA PRO A 227 0.81 24.51 -2.92
C PRO A 227 0.86 24.81 -1.41
N GLU A 228 0.07 25.79 -0.95
CA GLU A 228 0.06 26.26 0.45
C GLU A 228 -0.15 25.11 1.44
N TRP A 229 -1.12 24.21 1.18
CA TRP A 229 -1.40 23.07 2.05
C TRP A 229 -0.19 22.15 2.29
N MET A 230 0.76 22.08 1.34
CA MET A 230 1.94 21.23 1.46
C MET A 230 3.02 21.87 2.33
N ARG A 231 2.94 23.20 2.54
CA ARG A 231 3.86 23.98 3.38
C ARG A 231 3.38 24.03 4.82
N ASP A 232 2.06 24.05 5.00
CA ASP A 232 1.44 24.18 6.31
C ASP A 232 1.33 22.84 7.05
N VAL A 233 1.10 22.94 8.36
CA VAL A 233 0.74 21.79 9.19
C VAL A 233 -0.75 21.53 9.00
N ILE A 234 -1.10 20.37 8.46
CA ILE A 234 -2.51 19.99 8.21
C ILE A 234 -2.88 18.79 9.06
N MET A 235 -4.14 18.75 9.47
CA MET A 235 -4.70 17.62 10.21
C MET A 235 -5.93 17.11 9.47
N PHE A 236 -6.04 15.80 9.31
CA PHE A 236 -7.14 15.18 8.55
C PHE A 236 -7.49 13.78 9.08
N SER A 237 -8.72 13.33 8.85
CA SER A 237 -9.15 11.97 9.22
C SER A 237 -8.37 10.91 8.45
N THR A 238 -8.09 9.76 9.05
CA THR A 238 -7.44 8.63 8.39
C THR A 238 -8.13 8.19 7.10
N ASN A 239 -9.44 8.44 6.97
CA ASN A 239 -10.23 8.12 5.77
C ASN A 239 -9.81 8.96 4.54
N MET A 240 -9.17 10.11 4.76
CA MET A 240 -8.66 10.99 3.71
C MET A 240 -7.23 10.61 3.26
N CYS A 241 -6.62 9.60 3.88
CA CYS A 241 -5.26 9.15 3.56
C CYS A 241 -5.06 8.82 2.06
N PRO A 242 -5.98 8.10 1.37
CA PRO A 242 -5.84 7.85 -0.07
C PRO A 242 -5.80 9.16 -0.88
N THR A 243 -6.69 10.10 -0.57
CA THR A 243 -6.75 11.42 -1.24
C THR A 243 -5.50 12.25 -0.98
N PHE A 244 -4.94 12.20 0.23
CA PHE A 244 -3.71 12.89 0.58
C PHE A 244 -2.54 12.40 -0.29
N PHE A 245 -2.31 11.08 -0.35
CA PHE A 245 -1.21 10.52 -1.14
C PHE A 245 -1.41 10.73 -2.65
N GLU A 246 -2.66 10.69 -3.13
CA GLU A 246 -2.96 11.05 -4.53
C GLU A 246 -2.56 12.49 -4.85
N ARG A 247 -2.89 13.44 -3.96
CA ARG A 247 -2.52 14.85 -4.12
C ARG A 247 -1.01 15.07 -4.12
N VAL A 248 -0.29 14.42 -3.20
CA VAL A 248 1.17 14.46 -3.16
C VAL A 248 1.76 13.91 -4.46
N ALA A 249 1.28 12.75 -4.92
CA ALA A 249 1.76 12.13 -6.15
C ALA A 249 1.51 13.01 -7.39
N ARG A 250 0.38 13.73 -7.45
CA ARG A 250 0.09 14.69 -8.52
C ARG A 250 1.10 15.82 -8.58
N VAL A 251 1.45 16.42 -7.43
CA VAL A 251 2.45 17.50 -7.38
C VAL A 251 3.82 17.00 -7.82
N ILE A 252 4.22 15.80 -7.37
CA ILE A 252 5.50 15.21 -7.76
C ILE A 252 5.55 14.95 -9.27
N LYS A 253 4.52 14.31 -9.83
CA LYS A 253 4.45 14.02 -11.28
C LYS A 253 4.43 15.25 -12.17
N LEU A 254 3.94 16.38 -11.67
CA LEU A 254 3.91 17.65 -12.42
C LEU A 254 5.28 18.35 -12.46
N HIS A 255 6.17 18.03 -11.53
CA HIS A 255 7.41 18.79 -11.29
C HIS A 255 8.68 17.93 -11.22
N CYS A 256 8.59 16.65 -11.55
CA CYS A 256 9.71 15.70 -11.64
C CYS A 256 9.66 14.95 -12.97
#